data_AF-A0AA38HY86-F1
#
_entry.id   AF-A0AA38HY86-F1
#
_cell.length_a   1.000
_cell.length_b   1.000
_cell.length_c   1.000
_cell.angle_alpha   90.00
_cell.angle_beta   90.00
_cell.angle_gamma   90.00
#
_symmetry.space_group_name_H-M   'P 1'
#
loop_
_entity.id
_entity.type
_entity.pdbx_description
1 polymer ?
#
loop_
_entity_poly.entity_id
_entity_poly.type
_entity_poly.pdbx_seq_one_letter_code
_entity_poly.pdbx_strand_id
1 'polypeptide(L)'
;METSHRSQKHYLSKSFRLSESPLSSYLGSRHLNPLRIYRTLLRPKLGYGAVAYSACRTRLLTPLITLQNIALRIALGAFHTSPVISLYSIANEPPLLCRFKYLQLSFAANTSRNRKTPALQYVFTDRLTITPTRKRGPCFPVLA
;
A
#
# COMPACT_ATOMS: atom_id res chain seq x y z
N MET A 1 -28.32 -9.10 -11.93
CA MET A 1 -27.08 -8.53 -11.34
C MET A 1 -25.80 -9.23 -11.83
N GLU A 2 -25.83 -10.00 -12.93
CA GLU A 2 -24.66 -10.79 -13.41
C GLU A 2 -23.91 -10.15 -14.60
N THR A 3 -24.41 -9.06 -15.15
CA THR A 3 -23.87 -8.42 -16.37
C THR A 3 -22.58 -7.62 -16.12
N SER A 4 -22.30 -7.23 -14.88
CA SER A 4 -21.10 -6.45 -14.53
C SER A 4 -19.82 -7.29 -14.50
N HIS A 5 -19.90 -8.55 -14.07
CA HIS A 5 -18.76 -9.48 -14.04
C HIS A 5 -18.32 -9.96 -15.43
N ARG A 6 -19.24 -10.04 -16.41
CA ARG A 6 -18.91 -10.44 -17.79
C ARG A 6 -18.27 -9.31 -18.60
N SER A 7 -18.67 -8.07 -18.35
CA SER A 7 -18.11 -6.88 -18.99
C SER A 7 -16.65 -6.64 -18.57
N GLN A 8 -16.31 -6.87 -17.29
CA GLN A 8 -14.92 -6.76 -16.80
C GLN A 8 -13.95 -7.71 -17.52
N LYS A 9 -14.37 -8.94 -17.85
CA LYS A 9 -13.55 -9.90 -18.62
C LYS A 9 -13.21 -9.40 -20.03
N HIS A 10 -14.10 -8.63 -20.65
CA HIS A 10 -13.90 -8.08 -21.98
C HIS A 10 -12.89 -6.92 -22.02
N TYR A 11 -12.81 -6.10 -20.97
CA TYR A 11 -11.76 -5.07 -20.81
C TYR A 11 -10.38 -5.67 -20.47
N LEU A 12 -10.34 -6.84 -19.83
CA LEU A 12 -9.12 -7.54 -19.40
C LEU A 12 -8.33 -8.18 -20.57
N SER A 13 -8.98 -8.56 -21.66
CA SER A 13 -8.30 -9.23 -22.79
C SER A 13 -7.57 -8.26 -23.74
N LYS A 14 -8.04 -7.01 -23.87
CA LYS A 14 -7.56 -6.08 -24.91
C LYS A 14 -6.41 -5.15 -24.51
N SER A 15 -6.06 -5.11 -23.22
CA SER A 15 -5.06 -4.16 -22.67
C SER A 15 -3.68 -4.78 -22.39
N PHE A 16 -3.54 -6.10 -22.48
CA PHE A 16 -2.28 -6.83 -22.26
C PHE A 16 -1.44 -6.97 -23.54
N ARG A 17 -1.23 -5.87 -24.28
CA ARG A 17 -0.44 -5.89 -25.54
C ARG A 17 0.78 -4.96 -25.53
N LEU A 18 1.16 -4.42 -24.37
CA LEU A 18 2.39 -3.66 -24.19
C LEU A 18 3.44 -4.37 -23.33
N SER A 19 3.10 -5.50 -22.69
CA SER A 19 4.09 -6.37 -22.05
C SER A 19 4.95 -7.13 -23.06
N GLU A 20 4.57 -7.10 -24.34
CA GLU A 20 5.32 -7.61 -25.50
C GLU A 20 6.03 -6.46 -26.25
N SER A 21 6.28 -5.32 -25.61
CA SER A 21 7.09 -4.26 -26.21
C SER A 21 8.58 -4.61 -26.08
N PRO A 22 9.42 -4.33 -27.11
CA PRO A 22 10.86 -4.69 -27.15
C PRO A 22 11.71 -4.00 -26.05
N LEU A 23 11.08 -3.20 -25.20
CA LEU A 23 11.66 -2.74 -23.95
C LEU A 23 11.78 -3.88 -22.90
N SER A 24 11.11 -5.02 -23.05
CA SER A 24 11.39 -6.17 -22.17
C SER A 24 12.68 -6.92 -22.56
N SER A 25 13.18 -6.74 -23.78
CA SER A 25 14.32 -7.49 -24.35
C SER A 25 15.69 -6.82 -24.15
N TYR A 26 15.78 -5.54 -23.74
CA TYR A 26 17.08 -4.90 -23.45
C TYR A 26 17.61 -5.16 -22.03
N LEU A 27 16.76 -5.66 -21.13
CA LEU A 27 17.17 -6.11 -19.80
C LEU A 27 17.33 -7.62 -19.83
N GLY A 28 18.41 -8.09 -20.45
CA GLY A 28 18.80 -9.49 -20.43
C GLY A 28 19.08 -10.00 -19.01
N SER A 29 18.07 -10.49 -18.29
CA SER A 29 18.29 -11.29 -17.08
C SER A 29 17.10 -12.17 -16.70
N ARG A 30 17.44 -13.36 -16.22
CA ARG A 30 16.60 -14.54 -16.08
C ARG A 30 15.40 -14.41 -15.10
N HIS A 31 15.26 -13.43 -14.18
CA HIS A 31 14.18 -13.47 -13.15
C HIS A 31 13.74 -12.15 -12.45
N LEU A 32 13.62 -11.00 -13.12
CA LEU A 32 13.14 -9.76 -12.48
C LEU A 32 11.72 -9.38 -12.90
N ASN A 33 10.72 -10.01 -12.26
CA ASN A 33 9.32 -9.63 -12.42
C ASN A 33 9.08 -8.21 -11.86
N PRO A 34 8.45 -7.29 -12.59
CA PRO A 34 8.18 -5.94 -12.11
C PRO A 34 7.32 -5.92 -10.82
N LEU A 35 6.38 -6.86 -10.69
CA LEU A 35 5.63 -7.09 -9.45
C LEU A 35 6.51 -7.52 -8.27
N ARG A 36 7.61 -8.26 -8.53
CA ARG A 36 8.57 -8.66 -7.49
C ARG A 36 9.28 -7.42 -6.94
N ILE A 37 9.72 -6.52 -7.80
CA ILE A 37 10.36 -5.25 -7.41
C ILE A 37 9.41 -4.40 -6.55
N TYR A 38 8.15 -4.28 -6.96
CA TYR A 38 7.12 -3.61 -6.17
C TYR A 38 6.97 -4.26 -4.77
N ARG A 39 6.87 -5.59 -4.69
CA ARG A 39 6.71 -6.32 -3.43
C ARG A 39 7.92 -6.24 -2.51
N THR A 40 9.14 -6.20 -3.05
CA THR A 40 10.37 -6.20 -2.24
C THR A 40 10.80 -4.81 -1.80
N LEU A 41 10.55 -3.78 -2.58
CA LEU A 41 11.07 -2.43 -2.30
C LEU A 41 9.98 -1.44 -1.87
N LEU A 42 8.89 -1.34 -2.63
CA LEU A 42 7.86 -0.32 -2.40
C LEU A 42 6.91 -0.74 -1.28
N ARG A 43 6.44 -1.99 -1.30
CA ARG A 43 5.52 -2.53 -0.30
C ARG A 43 6.00 -2.42 1.15
N PRO A 44 7.27 -2.73 1.50
CA PRO A 44 7.74 -2.54 2.88
C PRO A 44 7.92 -1.06 3.24
N LYS A 45 8.37 -0.21 2.32
CA LYS A 45 8.51 1.24 2.56
C LYS A 45 7.16 1.89 2.90
N LEU A 46 6.10 1.53 2.19
CA LEU A 46 4.74 2.01 2.49
C LEU A 46 4.20 1.43 3.80
N GLY A 47 4.55 0.19 4.12
CA GLY A 47 4.05 -0.51 5.32
C GLY A 47 4.73 -0.11 6.63
N TYR A 48 5.98 0.37 6.58
CA TYR A 48 6.75 0.67 7.79
C TYR A 48 6.09 1.72 8.69
N GLY A 49 5.53 2.77 8.08
CA GLY A 49 4.85 3.86 8.79
C GLY A 49 3.40 3.56 9.18
N ALA A 50 2.86 2.35 8.94
CA ALA A 50 1.44 2.08 9.08
C ALA A 50 0.88 2.40 10.48
N VAL A 51 1.67 2.19 11.55
CA VAL A 51 1.27 2.52 12.92
C VAL A 51 1.16 4.04 13.12
N ALA A 52 2.10 4.82 12.56
CA ALA A 52 2.11 6.28 12.66
C ALA A 52 1.02 6.94 11.79
N TYR A 53 0.72 6.36 10.64
CA TYR A 53 -0.30 6.90 9.73
C TYR A 53 -1.74 6.76 10.25
N SER A 54 -1.97 5.97 11.30
CA SER A 54 -3.28 5.83 11.95
C SER A 54 -3.85 7.17 12.43
N ALA A 55 -2.98 8.05 12.93
CA ALA A 55 -3.34 9.37 13.45
C ALA A 55 -3.31 10.47 12.37
N CYS A 56 -2.95 10.13 11.13
CA CYS A 56 -2.76 11.10 10.06
C CYS A 56 -4.09 11.49 9.41
N ARG A 57 -4.19 12.77 9.02
CA ARG A 57 -5.34 13.30 8.25
C ARG A 57 -5.39 12.63 6.88
N THR A 58 -6.59 12.52 6.31
CA THR A 58 -6.82 11.95 4.97
C THR A 58 -5.92 12.56 3.88
N ARG A 59 -5.58 13.85 3.98
CA ARG A 59 -4.66 14.55 3.06
C ARG A 59 -3.23 13.97 3.03
N LEU A 60 -2.77 13.34 4.11
CA LEU A 60 -1.45 12.71 4.16
C LEU A 60 -1.49 11.27 3.61
N LEU A 61 -2.67 10.65 3.59
CA LEU A 61 -2.86 9.29 3.06
C LEU A 61 -3.06 9.27 1.54
N THR A 62 -3.63 10.33 0.96
CA THR A 62 -3.84 10.45 -0.49
C THR A 62 -2.55 10.26 -1.32
N PRO A 63 -1.40 10.89 -1.02
CA PRO A 63 -0.18 10.68 -1.81
C PRO A 63 0.36 9.23 -1.73
N LEU A 64 0.15 8.54 -0.61
CA LEU A 64 0.57 7.15 -0.47
C LEU A 64 -0.29 6.22 -1.33
N ILE A 65 -1.60 6.48 -1.38
CA ILE A 65 -2.54 5.74 -2.22
C ILE A 65 -2.25 5.98 -3.70
N THR A 66 -1.96 7.23 -4.11
CA THR A 66 -1.61 7.52 -5.51
C THR A 66 -0.29 6.87 -5.91
N LEU A 67 0.75 6.92 -5.05
CA LEU A 67 2.03 6.26 -5.29
C LEU A 67 1.85 4.75 -5.48
N GLN A 68 1.08 4.11 -4.62
CA GLN A 68 0.74 2.68 -4.72
C GLN A 68 0.07 2.35 -6.07
N ASN A 69 -0.90 3.16 -6.49
CA ASN A 69 -1.64 2.93 -7.73
C ASN A 69 -0.75 3.12 -8.97
N ILE A 70 0.10 4.15 -8.98
CA ILE A 70 1.07 4.39 -10.05
C ILE A 70 2.07 3.24 -10.13
N ALA A 71 2.61 2.80 -8.99
CA ALA A 71 3.55 1.69 -8.94
C ALA A 71 2.95 0.39 -9.50
N LEU A 72 1.69 0.07 -9.17
CA LEU A 72 1.01 -1.09 -9.73
C LEU A 72 0.77 -0.95 -11.24
N ARG A 73 0.43 0.24 -11.73
CA ARG A 73 0.27 0.46 -13.19
C ARG A 73 1.57 0.27 -13.94
N ILE A 74 2.67 0.82 -13.44
CA ILE A 74 4.01 0.63 -14.02
C ILE A 74 4.39 -0.85 -13.96
N ALA A 75 4.17 -1.50 -12.81
CA ALA A 75 4.57 -2.87 -12.63
C ALA A 75 3.76 -3.86 -13.48
N LEU A 76 2.49 -3.55 -13.76
CA LEU A 76 1.61 -4.36 -14.61
C LEU A 76 1.66 -3.96 -16.09
N GLY A 77 2.24 -2.81 -16.43
CA GLY A 77 2.13 -2.22 -17.77
C GLY A 77 0.70 -1.81 -18.13
N ALA A 78 -0.12 -1.43 -17.13
CA ALA A 78 -1.53 -1.11 -17.32
C ALA A 78 -1.74 0.36 -17.70
N PHE A 79 -2.73 0.64 -18.56
CA PHE A 79 -3.12 2.00 -18.92
C PHE A 79 -3.45 2.87 -17.70
N HIS A 80 -3.21 4.18 -17.82
CA HIS A 80 -3.51 5.15 -16.77
C HIS A 80 -5.02 5.23 -16.44
N THR A 81 -5.89 4.92 -17.41
CA THR A 81 -7.36 4.89 -17.26
C THR A 81 -7.91 3.58 -16.66
N SER A 82 -7.08 2.54 -16.49
CA SER A 82 -7.56 1.26 -15.96
C SER A 82 -8.15 1.43 -14.55
N PRO A 83 -9.28 0.78 -14.20
CA PRO A 83 -9.87 0.92 -12.88
C PRO A 83 -8.97 0.32 -11.78
N VAL A 84 -8.82 1.02 -10.66
CA VAL A 84 -7.91 0.65 -9.55
C VAL A 84 -8.25 -0.72 -8.95
N ILE A 85 -9.54 -1.07 -8.85
CA ILE A 85 -9.98 -2.36 -8.30
C ILE A 85 -9.46 -3.55 -9.15
N SER A 86 -9.40 -3.36 -10.47
CA SER A 86 -8.89 -4.38 -11.39
C SER A 86 -7.38 -4.60 -11.17
N LEU A 87 -6.63 -3.50 -10.99
CA LEU A 87 -5.18 -3.59 -10.71
C LEU A 87 -4.88 -4.41 -9.47
N TYR A 88 -5.64 -4.21 -8.38
CA TYR A 88 -5.47 -4.99 -7.15
C TYR A 88 -5.75 -6.47 -7.35
N SER A 89 -6.80 -6.81 -8.12
CA SER A 89 -7.12 -8.21 -8.43
C SER A 89 -6.03 -8.89 -9.27
N ILE A 90 -5.50 -8.22 -10.29
CA ILE A 90 -4.45 -8.77 -11.16
C ILE A 90 -3.13 -8.90 -10.39
N ALA A 91 -2.77 -7.90 -9.58
CA ALA A 91 -1.55 -7.92 -8.79
C ALA A 91 -1.62 -8.88 -7.58
N ASN A 92 -2.81 -9.41 -7.25
CA ASN A 92 -3.08 -10.17 -6.02
C ASN A 92 -2.62 -9.40 -4.76
N GLU A 93 -2.93 -8.10 -4.69
CA GLU A 93 -2.54 -7.23 -3.58
C GLU A 93 -3.76 -6.51 -3.01
N PRO A 94 -3.91 -6.41 -1.67
CA PRO A 94 -4.99 -5.67 -1.07
C PRO A 94 -4.82 -4.15 -1.25
N PRO A 95 -5.91 -3.38 -1.18
CA PRO A 95 -5.83 -1.92 -1.15
C PRO A 95 -5.04 -1.44 0.08
N LEU A 96 -4.35 -0.30 -0.06
CA LEU A 96 -3.38 0.18 0.93
C LEU A 96 -3.98 0.36 2.33
N LEU A 97 -5.20 0.91 2.41
CA LEU A 97 -5.88 1.14 3.69
C LEU A 97 -6.22 -0.17 4.41
N CYS A 98 -6.68 -1.20 3.69
CA CYS A 98 -6.96 -2.50 4.29
C CYS A 98 -5.67 -3.14 4.81
N ARG A 99 -4.58 -3.03 4.06
CA ARG A 99 -3.26 -3.48 4.50
C ARG A 99 -2.78 -2.75 5.75
N PHE A 100 -2.97 -1.44 5.84
CA PHE A 100 -2.60 -0.67 7.03
C PHE A 100 -3.36 -1.09 8.27
N LYS A 101 -4.68 -1.27 8.16
CA LYS A 101 -5.50 -1.80 9.27
C LYS A 101 -5.01 -3.17 9.74
N TYR A 102 -4.70 -4.06 8.80
CA TYR A 102 -4.14 -5.36 9.12
C TYR A 102 -2.80 -5.27 9.85
N LEU A 103 -1.88 -4.43 9.37
CA LEU A 103 -0.56 -4.23 10.00
C LEU A 103 -0.67 -3.60 11.39
N GLN A 104 -1.54 -2.61 11.56
CA GLN A 104 -1.83 -1.98 12.85
C GLN A 104 -2.38 -2.99 13.86
N LEU A 105 -3.38 -3.78 13.45
CA LEU A 105 -3.97 -4.80 14.30
C LEU A 105 -2.95 -5.88 14.68
N SER A 106 -2.17 -6.35 13.70
CA SER A 106 -1.12 -7.35 13.93
C SER A 106 -0.06 -6.83 14.90
N PHE A 107 0.35 -5.56 14.73
CA PHE A 107 1.30 -4.91 15.63
C PHE A 107 0.75 -4.76 17.04
N ALA A 108 -0.49 -4.31 17.19
CA ALA A 108 -1.15 -4.22 18.49
C ALA A 108 -1.25 -5.61 19.16
N ALA A 109 -1.72 -6.63 18.45
CA ALA A 109 -1.82 -7.99 18.97
C ALA A 109 -0.46 -8.56 19.42
N ASN A 110 0.59 -8.38 18.61
CA ASN A 110 1.95 -8.80 18.97
C ASN A 110 2.48 -8.05 20.20
N THR A 111 2.17 -6.76 20.31
CA THR A 111 2.56 -5.93 21.46
C THR A 111 1.79 -6.34 22.72
N SER A 112 0.50 -6.68 22.62
CA SER A 112 -0.27 -7.24 23.74
C SER A 112 0.29 -8.57 24.23
N ARG A 113 0.79 -9.41 23.31
CA ARG A 113 1.39 -10.71 23.62
C ARG A 113 2.72 -10.57 24.37
N ASN A 114 3.56 -9.60 23.99
CA ASN A 114 4.85 -9.36 24.65
C ASN A 114 4.83 -8.08 25.50
N ARG A 115 4.33 -8.21 26.73
CA ARG A 115 4.20 -7.08 27.67
C ARG A 115 5.52 -6.44 28.12
N LYS A 116 6.66 -7.07 27.84
CA LYS A 116 7.99 -6.53 28.16
C LYS A 116 8.47 -5.48 27.15
N THR A 117 7.77 -5.33 26.02
CA THR A 117 8.15 -4.37 24.98
C THR A 117 7.83 -2.94 25.46
N PRO A 118 8.79 -2.00 25.43
CA PRO A 118 8.54 -0.61 25.85
C PRO A 118 7.49 0.10 24.97
N ALA A 119 7.27 -0.38 23.74
CA ALA A 119 6.22 0.09 22.84
C ALA A 119 4.80 -0.14 23.38
N LEU A 120 4.61 -1.05 24.35
CA LEU A 120 3.29 -1.35 24.91
C LEU A 120 2.63 -0.13 25.54
N GLN A 121 3.40 0.67 26.28
CA GLN A 121 2.88 1.87 26.90
C GLN A 121 2.26 2.76 25.83
N TYR A 122 3.02 3.18 24.82
CA TYR A 122 2.56 4.08 23.77
C TYR A 122 1.40 3.56 22.91
N VAL A 123 1.26 2.25 22.73
CA VAL A 123 0.22 1.66 21.88
C VAL A 123 -1.13 1.57 22.60
N PHE A 124 -1.13 1.31 23.91
CA PHE A 124 -2.34 1.10 24.70
C PHE A 124 -2.64 2.23 25.70
N THR A 125 -1.73 3.18 25.89
CA THR A 125 -2.01 4.44 26.59
C THR A 125 -2.82 5.35 25.68
N ASP A 126 -4.11 5.11 25.62
CA ASP A 126 -5.19 6.10 25.47
C ASP A 126 -6.38 5.45 24.80
N ARG A 127 -7.43 5.20 25.60
CA ARG A 127 -8.77 5.23 25.03
C ARG A 127 -9.03 6.63 24.51
N LEU A 128 -8.86 6.84 23.20
CA LEU A 128 -9.47 7.92 22.42
C LEU A 128 -9.35 9.35 22.99
N THR A 129 -8.19 9.78 23.47
CA THR A 129 -7.91 11.22 23.69
C THR A 129 -7.14 11.79 22.51
N ILE A 130 -7.84 11.93 21.38
CA ILE A 130 -7.43 12.88 20.34
C ILE A 130 -7.64 14.28 20.93
N THR A 131 -6.67 14.78 21.70
CA THR A 131 -6.51 16.23 21.78
C THR A 131 -5.93 16.65 20.44
N PRO A 132 -6.54 17.63 19.73
CA PRO A 132 -5.92 18.17 18.55
C PRO A 132 -4.63 18.84 19.03
N THR A 133 -3.47 18.27 18.70
CA THR A 133 -2.21 18.98 18.82
C THR A 133 -2.25 20.16 17.86
N ARG A 134 -2.87 21.25 18.31
CA ARG A 134 -2.60 22.62 17.86
C ARG A 134 -1.21 22.96 18.39
N LYS A 135 -0.17 22.35 17.83
CA LYS A 135 1.18 22.92 17.82
C LYS A 135 1.81 22.59 16.48
N ARG A 136 2.06 23.65 15.73
CA ARG A 136 2.86 23.65 14.51
C ARG A 136 4.24 23.08 14.88
N GLY A 137 4.64 21.97 14.25
CA GLY A 137 5.93 21.29 14.45
C GLY A 137 5.92 19.92 13.75
N PRO A 138 7.05 19.45 13.19
CA PRO A 138 7.08 18.25 12.35
C PRO A 138 6.77 16.99 13.17
N CYS A 139 6.10 16.04 12.52
CA CYS A 139 5.45 14.87 13.13
C CYS A 139 6.39 13.77 13.65
N PHE A 140 7.64 14.08 14.00
CA PHE A 140 8.53 13.14 14.68
C PHE A 140 9.38 13.90 15.72
N PRO A 141 9.55 13.36 16.94
CA PRO A 141 10.60 13.83 17.82
C PRO A 141 11.93 13.42 17.17
N VAL A 142 12.72 14.40 16.75
CA VAL A 142 14.14 14.19 16.49
C VAL A 142 14.74 13.85 17.85
N LEU A 143 15.26 12.63 17.99
CA LEU A 143 16.10 12.25 19.12
C LEU A 143 17.34 13.16 19.06
N ALA A 144 17.46 14.08 20.01
CA ALA A 144 18.66 14.79 20.38
C ALA A 144 18.74 14.76 21.91
#